data_AF-A0A7T5R109-F1
#
_entry.id   AF-A0A7T5R109-F1
#
_cell.length_a   1.000
_cell.length_b   1.000
_cell.length_c   1.000
_cell.angle_alpha   90.00
_cell.angle_beta   90.00
_cell.angle_gamma   90.00
#
_symmetry.space_group_name_H-M   'P 1'
#
loop_
_entity.id
_entity.type
_entity.pdbx_description
1 polymer ?
#
loop_
_entity_poly.entity_id
_entity_poly.type
_entity_poly.pdbx_seq_one_letter_code
_entity_poly.pdbx_strand_id
1 'polypeptide(L)'
;MSILIDKTGFAAHIHKCLMNQASLAGEETDGMRLIQLLAGVTVETLLLFDEPDEGLSATYAMLADALGSEPSAAPLGQHALPPAYVIEAETEMGRTLARRLFEDWLNCAYDFHQLLVTVVQGVLIQLEAGGQPRAETFRLFIECTNRCMAYEIAAQELCDIVIEEKIGAEGWSLADSVSGLSAVAGRCLAIGQSSMGLFNPVTWNDRLDQVSYVMTQEAVRLGIPAGSDWRFGLAANDCPANAPYDLIVSLEPSARGFFRIIGMMDLLDQAVACAKAAGRMLAVAAGGDAPELEPVIAKPLAMAAMTETFRSTGCQDTAISGS
;
A
#
# COMPACT_ATOMS: atom_id res chain seq x y z
N MET A 1 -13.03 37.96 -14.13
CA MET A 1 -11.71 38.15 -13.51
C MET A 1 -10.97 36.84 -13.74
N SER A 2 -10.05 36.80 -14.71
CA SER A 2 -9.43 35.55 -15.20
C SER A 2 -8.35 35.11 -14.23
N ILE A 3 -8.68 34.24 -13.27
CA ILE A 3 -7.69 33.59 -12.40
C ILE A 3 -7.10 32.42 -13.21
N LEU A 4 -6.26 32.74 -14.19
CA LEU A 4 -5.38 31.74 -14.80
C LEU A 4 -4.38 31.37 -13.71
N ILE A 5 -4.42 30.12 -13.23
CA ILE A 5 -3.37 29.59 -12.36
C ILE A 5 -2.03 29.75 -13.07
N ASP A 6 -1.05 30.32 -12.38
CA ASP A 6 0.36 30.25 -12.78
C ASP A 6 0.82 28.79 -12.70
N LYS A 7 0.67 28.05 -13.82
CA LYS A 7 1.03 26.63 -13.91
C LYS A 7 2.51 26.40 -13.56
N THR A 8 3.39 27.34 -13.89
CA THR A 8 4.82 27.26 -13.57
C THR A 8 5.05 27.41 -12.07
N GLY A 9 4.42 28.42 -11.46
CA GLY A 9 4.46 28.62 -10.00
C GLY A 9 3.90 27.41 -9.25
N PHE A 10 2.81 26.82 -9.76
CA PHE A 10 2.22 25.63 -9.17
C PHE A 10 3.12 24.39 -9.33
N ALA A 11 3.71 24.15 -10.50
CA ALA A 11 4.70 23.07 -10.69
C ALA A 11 5.88 23.19 -9.72
N ALA A 12 6.41 24.41 -9.52
CA ALA A 12 7.47 24.67 -8.57
C ALA A 12 7.03 24.38 -7.12
N HIS A 13 5.76 24.66 -6.78
CA HIS A 13 5.18 24.31 -5.49
C HIS A 13 5.11 22.78 -5.28
N ILE A 14 4.63 22.03 -6.28
CA ILE A 14 4.60 20.55 -6.24
C ILE A 14 6.01 20.01 -6.02
N HIS A 15 6.98 20.47 -6.82
CA HIS A 15 8.38 20.04 -6.73
C HIS A 15 8.97 20.31 -5.34
N LYS A 16 8.73 21.50 -4.78
CA LYS A 16 9.17 21.85 -3.42
C LYS A 16 8.56 20.92 -2.37
N CYS A 17 7.26 20.61 -2.48
CA CYS A 17 6.60 19.70 -1.54
C CYS A 17 7.19 18.29 -1.61
N LEU A 18 7.44 17.76 -2.81
CA LEU A 18 8.08 16.47 -3.03
C LEU A 18 9.50 16.42 -2.46
N MET A 19 10.32 17.43 -2.75
CA MET A 19 11.71 17.50 -2.28
C MET A 19 11.79 17.61 -0.76
N ASN A 20 10.90 18.39 -0.13
CA ASN A 20 10.85 18.49 1.33
C ASN A 20 10.54 17.12 1.97
N GLN A 21 9.60 16.36 1.39
CA GLN A 21 9.24 15.03 1.90
C GLN A 21 10.33 13.99 1.63
N ALA A 22 11.09 14.13 0.55
CA ALA A 22 12.20 13.24 0.19
C ALA A 22 13.55 13.62 0.85
N SER A 23 13.60 14.70 1.63
CA SER A 23 14.84 15.18 2.23
C SER A 23 15.36 14.28 3.35
N LEU A 24 16.68 14.05 3.36
CA LEU A 24 17.42 13.39 4.42
C LEU A 24 18.08 14.43 5.34
N ALA A 25 18.57 13.97 6.49
CA ALA A 25 19.38 14.82 7.36
C ALA A 25 20.65 15.28 6.62
N GLY A 26 20.85 16.59 6.50
CA GLY A 26 22.02 17.17 5.82
C GLY A 26 21.80 17.63 4.37
N GLU A 27 20.55 17.93 3.97
CA GLU A 27 20.19 18.47 2.64
C GLU A 27 20.35 17.49 1.45
N GLU A 28 20.71 16.23 1.71
CA GLU A 28 20.68 15.17 0.69
C GLU A 28 19.22 14.74 0.39
N THR A 29 18.96 14.29 -0.83
CA THR A 29 17.64 13.81 -1.27
C THR A 29 17.65 12.30 -1.43
N ASP A 30 16.70 11.61 -0.80
CA ASP A 30 16.47 10.19 -1.05
C ASP A 30 15.75 10.02 -2.40
N GLY A 31 16.50 9.59 -3.42
CA GLY A 31 15.99 9.41 -4.78
C GLY A 31 14.91 8.33 -4.89
N MET A 32 15.01 7.24 -4.12
CA MET A 32 14.01 6.17 -4.17
C MET A 32 12.69 6.64 -3.54
N ARG A 33 12.79 7.31 -2.38
CA ARG A 33 11.63 7.92 -1.74
C ARG A 33 10.94 8.94 -2.63
N LEU A 34 11.71 9.77 -3.33
CA LEU A 34 11.17 10.74 -4.29
C LEU A 34 10.41 10.04 -5.44
N ILE A 35 10.95 8.94 -5.96
CA ILE A 35 10.28 8.12 -6.99
C ILE A 35 8.96 7.54 -6.45
N GLN A 36 8.94 7.04 -5.20
CA GLN A 36 7.74 6.48 -4.57
C GLN A 36 6.67 7.55 -4.32
N LEU A 37 7.06 8.76 -3.88
CA LEU A 37 6.15 9.89 -3.75
C LEU A 37 5.53 10.28 -5.09
N LEU A 38 6.33 10.33 -6.16
CA LEU A 38 5.84 10.60 -7.52
C LEU A 38 4.88 9.52 -8.00
N ALA A 39 5.18 8.24 -7.72
CA ALA A 39 4.31 7.13 -8.03
C ALA A 39 2.94 7.28 -7.35
N GLY A 40 2.94 7.61 -6.06
CA GLY A 40 1.72 7.90 -5.30
C GLY A 40 0.92 9.07 -5.88
N VAL A 41 1.58 10.19 -6.16
CA VAL A 41 0.92 11.37 -6.77
C VAL A 41 0.28 11.02 -8.12
N THR A 42 0.97 10.21 -8.91
CA THR A 42 0.51 9.76 -10.23
C THR A 42 -0.71 8.86 -10.10
N VAL A 43 -0.66 7.84 -9.24
CA VAL A 43 -1.78 6.91 -9.01
C VAL A 43 -3.01 7.65 -8.51
N GLU A 44 -2.87 8.53 -7.51
CA GLU A 44 -4.02 9.28 -6.99
C GLU A 44 -4.71 10.13 -8.05
N THR A 45 -3.92 10.74 -8.92
CA THR A 45 -4.46 11.55 -10.01
C THR A 45 -5.16 10.68 -11.05
N LEU A 46 -4.62 9.49 -11.33
CA LEU A 46 -5.20 8.57 -12.29
C LEU A 46 -6.52 7.96 -11.81
N LEU A 47 -6.67 7.77 -10.49
CA LEU A 47 -7.92 7.33 -9.86
C LEU A 47 -9.06 8.36 -9.96
N LEU A 48 -8.80 9.58 -10.48
CA LEU A 48 -9.85 10.55 -10.81
C LEU A 48 -10.55 10.26 -12.15
N PHE A 49 -10.02 9.31 -12.94
CA PHE A 49 -10.57 8.92 -14.24
C PHE A 49 -11.22 7.53 -14.16
N ASP A 50 -12.09 7.23 -15.13
CA ASP A 50 -12.86 5.96 -15.15
C ASP A 50 -11.98 4.73 -15.42
N GLU A 51 -10.94 4.88 -16.26
CA GLU A 51 -10.03 3.81 -16.70
C GLU A 51 -8.59 4.14 -16.29
N PRO A 52 -8.23 3.96 -15.00
CA PRO A 52 -6.92 4.37 -14.47
C PRO A 52 -5.75 3.54 -15.02
N ASP A 53 -5.99 2.32 -15.48
CA ASP A 53 -5.01 1.42 -16.09
C ASP A 53 -4.65 1.83 -17.53
N GLU A 54 -5.64 2.25 -18.32
CA GLU A 54 -5.40 2.89 -19.62
C GLU A 54 -4.62 4.20 -19.44
N GLY A 55 -5.02 4.98 -18.42
CA GLY A 55 -4.33 6.21 -18.03
C GLY A 55 -2.86 6.01 -17.64
N LEU A 56 -2.53 4.92 -16.94
CA LEU A 56 -1.14 4.55 -16.62
C LEU A 56 -0.33 4.29 -17.89
N SER A 57 -0.87 3.50 -18.81
CA SER A 57 -0.19 3.16 -20.08
C SER A 57 0.08 4.41 -20.93
N ALA A 58 -0.91 5.31 -21.01
CA ALA A 58 -0.75 6.60 -21.68
C ALA A 58 0.30 7.48 -20.99
N THR A 59 0.30 7.53 -19.65
CA THR A 59 1.29 8.28 -18.86
C THR A 59 2.71 7.83 -19.17
N TYR A 60 2.94 6.52 -19.26
CA TYR A 60 4.26 5.99 -19.59
C TYR A 60 4.69 6.32 -21.01
N ALA A 61 3.78 6.24 -21.98
CA ALA A 61 4.07 6.65 -23.36
C ALA A 61 4.43 8.15 -23.45
N MET A 62 3.67 9.01 -22.75
CA MET A 62 3.95 10.44 -22.67
C MET A 62 5.31 10.73 -22.03
N LEU A 63 5.65 10.03 -20.94
CA LEU A 63 6.95 10.17 -20.29
C LEU A 63 8.08 9.65 -21.17
N ALA A 64 7.92 8.53 -21.87
CA ALA A 64 8.94 7.99 -22.77
C ALA A 64 9.27 8.98 -23.90
N ASP A 65 8.25 9.58 -24.52
CA ASP A 65 8.41 10.61 -25.54
C ASP A 65 9.08 11.88 -24.96
N ALA A 66 8.57 12.38 -23.84
CA ALA A 66 9.09 13.59 -23.18
C ALA A 66 10.54 13.43 -22.66
N LEU A 67 10.89 12.22 -22.22
CA LEU A 67 12.24 11.87 -21.78
C LEU A 67 13.15 11.50 -22.95
N GLY A 68 12.62 11.22 -24.14
CA GLY A 68 13.39 10.65 -25.27
C GLY A 68 14.09 9.36 -24.90
N SER A 69 13.51 8.54 -24.00
CA SER A 69 14.09 7.32 -23.47
C SER A 69 13.02 6.34 -23.05
N GLU A 70 13.20 5.08 -23.46
CA GLU A 70 12.43 3.95 -22.94
C GLU A 70 12.93 3.54 -21.53
N PRO A 71 12.08 2.90 -20.70
CA PRO A 71 12.53 2.31 -19.45
C PRO A 71 13.47 1.13 -19.72
N SER A 72 14.40 0.88 -18.80
CA SER A 72 15.33 -0.25 -18.90
C SER A 72 14.58 -1.57 -18.99
N ALA A 73 14.93 -2.39 -19.99
CA ALA A 73 14.40 -3.74 -20.19
C ALA A 73 15.13 -4.81 -19.35
N ALA A 74 16.20 -4.43 -18.64
CA ALA A 74 16.92 -5.37 -17.79
C ALA A 74 16.04 -5.83 -16.62
N PRO A 75 16.16 -7.10 -16.18
CA PRO A 75 15.51 -7.55 -14.95
C PRO A 75 15.94 -6.67 -13.77
N LEU A 76 14.98 -6.29 -12.92
CA LEU A 76 15.30 -5.59 -11.68
C LEU A 76 16.07 -6.53 -10.76
N GLY A 77 17.11 -5.99 -10.11
CA GLY A 77 17.84 -6.72 -9.08
C GLY A 77 16.94 -7.06 -7.90
N GLN A 78 17.25 -8.13 -7.17
CA GLN A 78 16.47 -8.61 -6.03
C GLN A 78 16.28 -7.57 -4.92
N HIS A 79 17.17 -6.58 -4.84
CA HIS A 79 17.14 -5.49 -3.85
C HIS A 79 16.99 -4.12 -4.51
N ALA A 80 16.55 -4.07 -5.78
CA ALA A 80 16.35 -2.81 -6.49
C ALA A 80 15.17 -2.00 -5.93
N LEU A 81 14.21 -2.67 -5.30
CA LEU A 81 13.04 -2.05 -4.69
C LEU A 81 13.06 -2.24 -3.17
N PRO A 82 12.55 -1.26 -2.40
CA PRO A 82 12.27 -1.44 -1.00
C PRO A 82 11.20 -2.52 -0.75
N PRO A 83 11.07 -3.01 0.49
CA PRO A 83 9.98 -3.92 0.87
C PRO A 83 8.59 -3.33 0.60
N ALA A 84 7.59 -4.19 0.36
CA ALA A 84 6.22 -3.80 0.00
C ALA A 84 5.61 -2.75 0.94
N TYR A 85 5.79 -2.91 2.26
CA TYR A 85 5.26 -1.98 3.27
C TYR A 85 5.93 -0.60 3.23
N VAL A 86 7.18 -0.51 2.76
CA VAL A 86 7.87 0.79 2.55
C VAL A 86 7.34 1.45 1.29
N ILE A 87 7.18 0.69 0.19
CA ILE A 87 6.59 1.19 -1.05
C ILE A 87 5.22 1.77 -0.76
N GLU A 88 4.34 0.98 -0.13
CA GLU A 88 2.99 1.41 0.22
C GLU A 88 2.99 2.68 1.08
N ALA A 89 3.79 2.73 2.15
CA ALA A 89 3.86 3.89 3.04
C ALA A 89 4.27 5.18 2.30
N GLU A 90 5.33 5.12 1.50
CA GLU A 90 5.82 6.30 0.77
C GLU A 90 4.89 6.68 -0.39
N THR A 91 4.27 5.70 -1.06
CA THR A 91 3.29 5.99 -2.10
C THR A 91 2.02 6.59 -1.52
N GLU A 92 1.54 6.15 -0.35
CA GLU A 92 0.38 6.74 0.33
C GLU A 92 0.64 8.19 0.77
N MET A 93 1.89 8.51 1.18
CA MET A 93 2.30 9.90 1.40
C MET A 93 2.19 10.73 0.12
N GLY A 94 2.64 10.18 -1.01
CA GLY A 94 2.47 10.79 -2.33
C GLY A 94 1.01 11.02 -2.70
N ARG A 95 0.15 10.03 -2.50
CA ARG A 95 -1.30 10.14 -2.73
C ARG A 95 -1.95 11.20 -1.86
N THR A 96 -1.61 11.23 -0.58
CA THR A 96 -2.08 12.27 0.35
C THR A 96 -1.64 13.66 -0.09
N LEU A 97 -0.42 13.80 -0.60
CA LEU A 97 0.06 15.05 -1.17
C LEU A 97 -0.74 15.45 -2.41
N ALA A 98 -1.02 14.51 -3.32
CA ALA A 98 -1.84 14.77 -4.50
C ALA A 98 -3.24 15.27 -4.16
N ARG A 99 -3.92 14.65 -3.19
CA ARG A 99 -5.24 15.12 -2.71
C ARG A 99 -5.21 16.58 -2.27
N ARG A 100 -4.22 16.95 -1.43
CA ARG A 100 -4.05 18.33 -0.95
C ARG A 100 -3.74 19.31 -2.08
N LEU A 101 -2.85 18.93 -2.99
CA LEU A 101 -2.51 19.78 -4.14
C LEU A 101 -3.70 19.95 -5.08
N PHE A 102 -4.51 18.90 -5.25
CA PHE A 102 -5.68 18.95 -6.12
C PHE A 102 -6.81 19.81 -5.54
N GLU A 103 -6.97 19.86 -4.21
CA GLU A 103 -7.90 20.78 -3.54
C GLU A 103 -7.61 22.26 -3.87
N ASP A 104 -6.33 22.61 -4.01
CA ASP A 104 -5.88 23.97 -4.37
C ASP A 104 -5.89 24.21 -5.90
N TRP A 105 -6.18 23.19 -6.70
CA TRP A 105 -6.19 23.28 -8.16
C TRP A 105 -7.55 23.72 -8.70
N LEU A 106 -7.57 24.80 -9.47
CA LEU A 106 -8.79 25.43 -9.99
C LEU A 106 -9.16 25.01 -11.42
N ASN A 107 -8.31 24.23 -12.11
CA ASN A 107 -8.62 23.71 -13.45
C ASN A 107 -9.10 22.25 -13.37
N CYS A 108 -9.32 21.60 -14.53
CA CYS A 108 -9.78 20.22 -14.57
C CYS A 108 -8.67 19.21 -14.23
N ALA A 109 -9.07 17.97 -13.96
CA ALA A 109 -8.18 16.84 -13.65
C ALA A 109 -7.18 16.52 -14.79
N TYR A 110 -7.60 16.63 -16.05
CA TYR A 110 -6.72 16.43 -17.21
C TYR A 110 -5.55 17.43 -17.20
N ASP A 111 -5.85 18.70 -16.96
CA ASP A 111 -4.83 19.77 -16.88
C ASP A 111 -3.87 19.56 -15.69
N PHE A 112 -4.38 19.04 -14.57
CA PHE A 112 -3.56 18.69 -13.41
C PHE A 112 -2.62 17.51 -13.71
N HIS A 113 -3.16 16.45 -14.32
CA HIS A 113 -2.38 15.29 -14.72
C HIS A 113 -1.25 15.65 -15.69
N GLN A 114 -1.53 16.49 -16.70
CA GLN A 114 -0.49 16.95 -17.63
C GLN A 114 0.63 17.74 -16.93
N LEU A 115 0.26 18.55 -15.93
CA LEU A 115 1.24 19.25 -15.10
C LEU A 115 2.11 18.26 -14.31
N LEU A 116 1.51 17.21 -13.76
CA LEU A 116 2.23 16.17 -13.02
C LEU A 116 3.19 15.38 -13.90
N VAL A 117 2.80 15.03 -15.14
CA VAL A 117 3.72 14.41 -16.11
C VAL A 117 4.95 15.28 -16.33
N THR A 118 4.76 16.61 -16.43
CA THR A 118 5.87 17.57 -16.57
C THR A 118 6.75 17.60 -15.32
N VAL A 119 6.17 17.52 -14.13
CA VAL A 119 6.92 17.45 -12.86
C VAL A 119 7.73 16.16 -12.76
N VAL A 120 7.13 15.01 -13.09
CA VAL A 120 7.80 13.70 -13.10
C VAL A 120 8.99 13.74 -14.06
N GLN A 121 8.78 14.22 -15.29
CA GLN A 121 9.85 14.39 -16.27
C GLN A 121 11.01 15.24 -15.70
N GLY A 122 10.69 16.40 -15.12
CA GLY A 122 11.69 17.30 -14.54
C GLY A 122 12.50 16.66 -13.42
N VAL A 123 11.85 15.88 -12.54
CA VAL A 123 12.53 15.15 -11.47
C VAL A 123 13.44 14.05 -12.03
N LEU A 124 13.00 13.29 -13.02
CA LEU A 124 13.83 12.24 -13.62
C LEU A 124 15.08 12.81 -14.30
N ILE A 125 14.95 13.95 -14.98
CA ILE A 125 16.10 14.69 -15.54
C ILE A 125 17.05 15.18 -14.43
N GLN A 126 16.50 15.65 -13.31
CA GLN A 126 17.31 16.09 -12.17
C GLN A 126 18.10 14.93 -11.53
N LEU A 127 17.48 13.76 -11.37
CA LEU A 127 18.14 12.56 -10.84
C LEU A 127 19.26 12.09 -11.79
N GLU A 128 19.05 12.21 -13.11
CA GLU A 128 20.08 11.93 -14.10
C GLU A 128 21.25 12.91 -14.03
N ALA A 129 20.99 14.20 -13.83
CA ALA A 129 22.05 15.17 -13.59
C ALA A 129 22.85 14.85 -12.30
N GLY A 130 22.23 14.16 -11.35
CA GLY A 130 22.86 13.59 -10.16
C GLY A 130 23.59 12.26 -10.37
N GLY A 131 23.64 11.73 -11.60
CA GLY A 131 24.38 10.53 -11.99
C GLY A 131 23.56 9.24 -12.08
N GLN A 132 22.24 9.29 -11.88
CA GLN A 132 21.37 8.10 -11.99
C GLN A 132 20.97 7.85 -13.46
N PRO A 133 21.10 6.63 -14.02
CA PRO A 133 20.72 6.39 -15.41
C PRO A 133 19.21 6.59 -15.63
N ARG A 134 18.85 7.51 -16.55
CA ARG A 134 17.46 7.87 -16.85
C ARG A 134 16.54 6.67 -17.10
N ALA A 135 16.99 5.71 -17.91
CA ALA A 135 16.22 4.51 -18.24
C ALA A 135 15.97 3.60 -17.02
N GLU A 136 16.92 3.53 -16.08
CA GLU A 136 16.77 2.76 -14.85
C GLU A 136 15.84 3.47 -13.86
N THR A 137 16.01 4.78 -13.67
CA THR A 137 15.12 5.59 -12.83
C THR A 137 13.68 5.55 -13.34
N PHE A 138 13.48 5.62 -14.66
CA PHE A 138 12.17 5.50 -15.28
C PHE A 138 11.56 4.10 -15.05
N ARG A 139 12.37 3.04 -15.17
CA ARG A 139 11.92 1.67 -14.86
C ARG A 139 11.49 1.52 -13.40
N LEU A 140 12.24 2.10 -12.46
CA LEU A 140 11.89 2.10 -11.02
C LEU A 140 10.59 2.87 -10.75
N PHE A 141 10.40 4.02 -11.42
CA PHE A 141 9.15 4.78 -11.32
C PHE A 141 7.94 3.97 -11.79
N ILE A 142 8.03 3.31 -12.95
CA ILE A 142 6.96 2.44 -13.46
C ILE A 142 6.64 1.34 -12.45
N GLU A 143 7.65 0.68 -11.90
CA GLU A 143 7.45 -0.42 -10.97
C GLU A 143 6.79 0.01 -9.65
N CYS A 144 7.24 1.12 -9.05
CA CYS A 144 6.59 1.68 -7.86
C CYS A 144 5.15 2.12 -8.15
N THR A 145 4.89 2.70 -9.33
CA THR A 145 3.56 3.15 -9.74
C THR A 145 2.61 1.96 -9.94
N ASN A 146 3.06 0.90 -10.62
CA ASN A 146 2.27 -0.31 -10.82
C ASN A 146 1.93 -0.99 -9.49
N ARG A 147 2.88 -1.08 -8.56
CA ARG A 147 2.62 -1.66 -7.22
C ARG A 147 1.63 -0.83 -6.42
N CYS A 148 1.80 0.50 -6.41
CA CYS A 148 0.84 1.39 -5.76
C CYS A 148 -0.58 1.23 -6.30
N MET A 149 -0.74 1.21 -7.63
CA MET A 149 -2.04 0.95 -8.27
C MET A 149 -2.59 -0.43 -7.89
N ALA A 150 -1.74 -1.46 -7.92
CA ALA A 150 -2.14 -2.82 -7.56
C ALA A 150 -2.60 -2.93 -6.10
N TYR A 151 -1.99 -2.22 -5.16
CA TYR A 151 -2.44 -2.20 -3.76
C TYR A 151 -3.80 -1.51 -3.60
N GLU A 152 -4.07 -0.44 -4.34
CA GLU A 152 -5.36 0.26 -4.32
C GLU A 152 -6.49 -0.60 -4.88
N ILE A 153 -6.27 -1.18 -6.07
CA ILE A 153 -7.23 -2.09 -6.70
C ILE A 153 -7.44 -3.30 -5.79
N ALA A 154 -6.37 -3.92 -5.29
CA ALA A 154 -6.49 -5.08 -4.42
C ALA A 154 -7.23 -4.77 -3.11
N ALA A 155 -6.97 -3.62 -2.48
CA ALA A 155 -7.67 -3.26 -1.26
C ALA A 155 -9.18 -3.08 -1.50
N GLN A 156 -9.58 -2.54 -2.65
CA GLN A 156 -10.99 -2.40 -3.02
C GLN A 156 -11.64 -3.75 -3.34
N GLU A 157 -11.07 -4.51 -4.26
CA GLU A 157 -11.63 -5.78 -4.73
C GLU A 157 -11.70 -6.83 -3.61
N LEU A 158 -10.73 -6.84 -2.69
CA LEU A 158 -10.80 -7.71 -1.51
C LEU A 158 -11.95 -7.33 -0.57
N CYS A 159 -12.24 -6.04 -0.41
CA CYS A 159 -13.41 -5.59 0.34
C CYS A 159 -14.70 -6.01 -0.37
N ASP A 160 -14.76 -5.86 -1.68
CA ASP A 160 -15.94 -6.22 -2.47
C ASP A 160 -16.20 -7.74 -2.42
N ILE A 161 -15.16 -8.57 -2.57
CA ILE A 161 -15.23 -10.03 -2.36
C ILE A 161 -15.81 -10.36 -0.98
N VAL A 162 -15.32 -9.68 0.07
CA VAL A 162 -15.81 -9.92 1.44
C VAL A 162 -17.27 -9.49 1.59
N ILE A 163 -17.66 -8.35 1.02
CA ILE A 163 -19.04 -7.85 1.10
C ILE A 163 -20.00 -8.75 0.32
N GLU A 164 -19.65 -9.12 -0.91
CA GLU A 164 -20.54 -9.87 -1.80
C GLU A 164 -20.58 -11.36 -1.46
N GLU A 165 -19.41 -12.00 -1.36
CA GLU A 165 -19.34 -13.45 -1.12
C GLU A 165 -19.52 -13.76 0.37
N LYS A 166 -18.77 -13.08 1.24
CA LYS A 166 -18.70 -13.50 2.65
C LYS A 166 -19.86 -12.98 3.48
N ILE A 167 -20.17 -11.69 3.41
CA ILE A 167 -21.33 -11.12 4.10
C ILE A 167 -22.61 -11.51 3.36
N GLY A 168 -22.67 -11.23 2.06
CA GLY A 168 -23.87 -11.41 1.24
C GLY A 168 -24.33 -12.86 1.09
N ALA A 169 -23.41 -13.80 0.88
CA ALA A 169 -23.74 -15.21 0.61
C ALA A 169 -23.45 -16.16 1.79
N GLU A 170 -22.36 -15.95 2.53
CA GLU A 170 -21.94 -16.85 3.64
C GLU A 170 -22.39 -16.36 5.03
N GLY A 171 -22.95 -15.15 5.13
CA GLY A 171 -23.50 -14.61 6.39
C GLY A 171 -22.45 -14.17 7.41
N TRP A 172 -21.25 -13.79 6.97
CA TRP A 172 -20.23 -13.21 7.85
C TRP A 172 -20.70 -11.91 8.48
N SER A 173 -20.28 -11.66 9.72
CA SER A 173 -20.40 -10.35 10.34
C SER A 173 -19.29 -9.39 9.88
N LEU A 174 -19.42 -8.10 10.18
CA LEU A 174 -18.33 -7.15 9.99
C LEU A 174 -17.10 -7.49 10.85
N ALA A 175 -17.31 -8.08 12.02
CA ALA A 175 -16.22 -8.57 12.87
C ALA A 175 -15.44 -9.70 12.18
N ASP A 176 -16.15 -10.68 11.60
CA ASP A 176 -15.54 -11.78 10.84
C ASP A 176 -14.79 -11.26 9.62
N SER A 177 -15.33 -10.25 8.96
CA SER A 177 -14.72 -9.60 7.80
C SER A 177 -13.38 -8.95 8.13
N VAL A 178 -13.33 -8.18 9.23
CA VAL A 178 -12.10 -7.59 9.75
C VAL A 178 -11.11 -8.67 10.15
N SER A 179 -11.54 -9.64 10.97
CA SER A 179 -10.67 -10.73 11.42
C SER A 179 -10.14 -11.59 10.27
N GLY A 180 -10.97 -11.89 9.27
CA GLY A 180 -10.61 -12.70 8.11
C GLY A 180 -9.50 -12.05 7.28
N LEU A 181 -9.67 -10.79 6.88
CA LEU A 181 -8.66 -10.06 6.10
C LEU A 181 -7.35 -9.87 6.89
N SER A 182 -7.45 -9.50 8.18
CA SER A 182 -6.28 -9.38 9.06
C SER A 182 -5.55 -10.71 9.24
N ALA A 183 -6.27 -11.82 9.38
CA ALA A 183 -5.69 -13.15 9.50
C ALA A 183 -5.01 -13.61 8.21
N VAL A 184 -5.64 -13.39 7.05
CA VAL A 184 -5.02 -13.71 5.75
C VAL A 184 -3.74 -12.89 5.54
N ALA A 185 -3.72 -11.60 5.92
CA ALA A 185 -2.50 -10.80 5.90
C ALA A 185 -1.38 -11.41 6.76
N GLY A 186 -1.69 -11.79 8.00
CA GLY A 186 -0.76 -12.46 8.91
C GLY A 186 -0.24 -13.80 8.37
N ARG A 187 -1.09 -14.56 7.69
CA ARG A 187 -0.74 -15.84 7.06
C ARG A 187 0.20 -15.65 5.86
N CYS A 188 -0.12 -14.73 4.95
CA CYS A 188 0.74 -14.42 3.81
C CYS A 188 2.14 -14.01 4.28
N LEU A 189 2.20 -13.15 5.30
CA LEU A 189 3.47 -12.73 5.90
C LEU A 189 4.25 -13.91 6.50
N ALA A 190 3.60 -14.80 7.26
CA ALA A 190 4.25 -15.95 7.86
C ALA A 190 4.83 -16.90 6.81
N ILE A 191 4.05 -17.27 5.79
CA ILE A 191 4.51 -18.15 4.71
C ILE A 191 5.67 -17.50 3.93
N GLY A 192 5.56 -16.20 3.65
CA GLY A 192 6.60 -15.45 2.96
C GLY A 192 7.92 -15.44 3.74
N GLN A 193 7.87 -15.31 5.07
CA GLN A 193 9.06 -15.36 5.92
C GLN A 193 9.66 -16.77 6.05
N SER A 194 8.83 -17.79 6.23
CA SER A 194 9.27 -19.19 6.33
C SER A 194 10.00 -19.65 5.06
N SER A 195 9.57 -19.19 3.88
CA SER A 195 10.20 -19.51 2.59
C SER A 195 11.63 -18.96 2.42
N MET A 196 12.03 -17.98 3.24
CA MET A 196 13.36 -17.37 3.20
C MET A 196 14.40 -18.03 4.12
N GLY A 197 14.04 -19.08 4.88
CA GLY A 197 14.98 -19.85 5.72
C GLY A 197 15.66 -19.07 6.85
N LEU A 198 15.25 -17.82 7.10
CA LEU A 198 15.84 -16.92 8.08
C LEU A 198 14.95 -16.84 9.32
N PHE A 199 15.04 -17.85 10.20
CA PHE A 199 14.42 -17.75 11.51
C PHE A 199 15.27 -16.84 12.41
N ASN A 200 14.94 -15.55 12.44
CA ASN A 200 15.43 -14.61 13.44
C ASN A 200 14.23 -13.98 14.16
N PRO A 201 13.99 -14.32 15.45
CA PRO A 201 12.86 -13.83 16.23
C PRO A 201 12.76 -12.30 16.31
N VAL A 202 13.90 -11.60 16.20
CA VAL A 202 13.94 -10.13 16.24
C VAL A 202 13.34 -9.54 14.97
N THR A 203 13.77 -10.00 13.81
CA THR A 203 13.25 -9.52 12.50
C THR A 203 11.83 -10.00 12.20
N TRP A 204 11.39 -11.06 12.87
CA TRP A 204 10.05 -11.66 12.74
C TRP A 204 8.96 -10.68 13.21
N ASN A 205 9.18 -10.04 14.37
CA ASN A 205 8.26 -9.05 14.92
C ASN A 205 8.30 -7.73 14.15
N ASP A 206 9.47 -7.28 13.70
CA ASP A 206 9.59 -6.00 12.98
C ASP A 206 8.71 -5.96 11.72
N ARG A 207 8.66 -7.04 10.93
CA ARG A 207 7.85 -7.08 9.70
C ARG A 207 6.35 -7.17 9.98
N LEU A 208 5.95 -7.87 11.05
CA LEU A 208 4.55 -7.88 11.50
C LEU A 208 4.13 -6.46 11.89
N ASP A 209 4.99 -5.74 12.62
CA ASP A 209 4.74 -4.37 13.04
C ASP A 209 4.56 -3.46 11.80
N GLN A 210 5.41 -3.59 10.79
CA GLN A 210 5.29 -2.82 9.54
C GLN A 210 4.00 -3.12 8.75
N VAL A 211 3.61 -4.38 8.60
CA VAL A 211 2.36 -4.74 7.90
C VAL A 211 1.14 -4.31 8.72
N SER A 212 1.18 -4.47 10.05
CA SER A 212 0.13 -3.97 10.93
C SER A 212 0.00 -2.44 10.84
N TYR A 213 1.12 -1.74 10.68
CA TYR A 213 1.13 -0.29 10.52
C TYR A 213 0.38 0.14 9.25
N VAL A 214 0.54 -0.57 8.12
CA VAL A 214 -0.26 -0.34 6.90
C VAL A 214 -1.76 -0.40 7.19
N MET A 215 -2.22 -1.46 7.86
CA MET A 215 -3.62 -1.61 8.26
C MET A 215 -4.08 -0.44 9.14
N THR A 216 -3.26 -0.03 10.12
CA THR A 216 -3.61 1.07 11.01
C THR A 216 -3.69 2.41 10.30
N GLN A 217 -2.76 2.69 9.37
CA GLN A 217 -2.72 3.94 8.62
C GLN A 217 -3.95 4.04 7.72
N GLU A 218 -4.31 2.96 7.03
CA GLU A 218 -5.47 2.94 6.15
C GLU A 218 -6.78 3.16 6.94
N ALA A 219 -6.93 2.51 8.09
CA ALA A 219 -8.10 2.72 8.94
C ALA A 219 -8.18 4.15 9.50
N VAL A 220 -7.06 4.70 9.98
CA VAL A 220 -7.01 6.07 10.53
C VAL A 220 -7.29 7.10 9.44
N ARG A 221 -6.77 6.89 8.24
CA ARG A 221 -7.03 7.72 7.06
C ARG A 221 -8.53 7.80 6.76
N LEU A 222 -9.27 6.74 7.03
CA LEU A 222 -10.72 6.62 6.81
C LEU A 222 -11.56 6.99 8.05
N GLY A 223 -10.96 7.60 9.07
CA GLY A 223 -11.69 8.20 10.19
C GLY A 223 -11.68 7.40 11.49
N ILE A 224 -10.97 6.27 11.56
CA ILE A 224 -10.78 5.56 12.83
C ILE A 224 -9.86 6.37 13.76
N PRO A 225 -10.20 6.60 15.04
CA PRO A 225 -9.35 7.38 15.94
C PRO A 225 -7.96 6.75 16.15
N ALA A 226 -6.89 7.56 16.13
CA ALA A 226 -5.52 7.05 16.34
C ALA A 226 -5.18 6.75 17.82
N GLY A 227 -5.92 7.30 18.78
CA GLY A 227 -5.47 7.49 20.17
C GLY A 227 -5.50 6.29 21.13
N SER A 228 -5.85 5.08 20.69
CA SER A 228 -5.84 3.88 21.55
C SER A 228 -4.77 2.89 21.08
N ASP A 229 -4.05 2.27 22.01
CA ASP A 229 -3.14 1.18 21.67
C ASP A 229 -3.92 0.04 21.00
N TRP A 230 -3.56 -0.29 19.77
CA TRP A 230 -4.21 -1.32 18.96
C TRP A 230 -3.95 -2.73 19.51
N ARG A 231 -2.97 -2.87 20.40
CA ARG A 231 -2.63 -4.11 21.12
C ARG A 231 -3.30 -4.20 22.48
N PHE A 232 -4.08 -3.19 22.87
CA PHE A 232 -4.74 -3.19 24.17
C PHE A 232 -5.70 -4.37 24.30
N GLY A 233 -5.54 -5.16 25.37
CA GLY A 233 -6.38 -6.33 25.64
C GLY A 233 -6.00 -7.61 24.90
N LEU A 234 -4.90 -7.62 24.12
CA LEU A 234 -4.36 -8.85 23.55
C LEU A 234 -3.84 -9.79 24.65
N ALA A 235 -3.99 -11.09 24.43
CA ALA A 235 -3.44 -12.10 25.31
C ALA A 235 -1.92 -11.96 25.41
N ALA A 236 -1.37 -12.18 26.60
CA ALA A 236 0.07 -12.20 26.78
C ALA A 236 0.70 -13.36 25.98
N ASN A 237 2.01 -13.25 25.70
CA ASN A 237 2.77 -14.22 24.90
C ASN A 237 2.88 -15.62 25.55
N ASP A 238 2.29 -15.83 26.73
CA ASP A 238 2.21 -17.08 27.46
C ASP A 238 0.96 -17.91 27.13
N CYS A 239 0.02 -17.36 26.36
CA CYS A 239 -1.17 -18.07 25.89
C CYS A 239 -0.91 -18.77 24.55
N PRO A 240 -1.45 -19.99 24.32
CA PRO A 240 -1.40 -20.63 23.01
C PRO A 240 -2.01 -19.75 21.93
N ALA A 241 -1.43 -19.78 20.73
CA ALA A 241 -1.93 -18.98 19.62
C ALA A 241 -3.34 -19.44 19.20
N ASN A 242 -4.25 -18.49 19.00
CA ASN A 242 -5.65 -18.76 18.67
C ASN A 242 -6.06 -18.09 17.36
N ALA A 243 -5.53 -18.59 16.24
CA ALA A 243 -5.82 -18.05 14.92
C ALA A 243 -7.23 -18.44 14.44
N PRO A 244 -7.96 -17.54 13.77
CA PRO A 244 -9.31 -17.81 13.25
C PRO A 244 -9.24 -18.62 11.94
N TYR A 245 -8.81 -19.88 12.02
CA TYR A 245 -8.56 -20.72 10.85
C TYR A 245 -9.78 -20.91 9.95
N ASP A 246 -10.99 -20.96 10.50
CA ASP A 246 -12.21 -21.11 9.70
C ASP A 246 -12.40 -19.91 8.75
N LEU A 247 -12.12 -18.69 9.22
CA LEU A 247 -12.17 -17.47 8.41
C LEU A 247 -11.08 -17.47 7.33
N ILE A 248 -9.87 -17.89 7.70
CA ILE A 248 -8.74 -17.99 6.76
C ILE A 248 -9.08 -18.98 5.63
N VAL A 249 -9.51 -20.19 5.98
CA VAL A 249 -9.79 -21.26 5.01
C VAL A 249 -10.93 -20.88 4.07
N SER A 250 -11.92 -20.11 4.55
CA SER A 250 -13.00 -19.62 3.71
C SER A 250 -12.55 -18.48 2.77
N LEU A 251 -11.77 -17.50 3.23
CA LEU A 251 -11.41 -16.31 2.44
C LEU A 251 -10.18 -16.50 1.52
N GLU A 252 -9.18 -17.25 1.97
CA GLU A 252 -7.90 -17.42 1.27
C GLU A 252 -8.06 -17.90 -0.20
N PRO A 253 -8.97 -18.83 -0.54
CA PRO A 253 -9.16 -19.25 -1.94
C PRO A 253 -9.62 -18.12 -2.86
N SER A 254 -10.58 -17.29 -2.44
CA SER A 254 -11.07 -16.15 -3.23
C SER A 254 -9.96 -15.09 -3.37
N ALA A 255 -9.30 -14.74 -2.27
CA ALA A 255 -8.20 -13.78 -2.27
C ALA A 255 -7.03 -14.23 -3.19
N ARG A 256 -6.60 -15.49 -3.09
CA ARG A 256 -5.56 -16.05 -3.99
C ARG A 256 -6.03 -16.19 -5.43
N GLY A 257 -7.33 -16.40 -5.66
CA GLY A 257 -7.93 -16.35 -6.99
C GLY A 257 -7.72 -14.98 -7.62
N PHE A 258 -8.12 -13.94 -6.90
CA PHE A 258 -7.96 -12.55 -7.31
C PHE A 258 -6.50 -12.13 -7.50
N PHE A 259 -5.62 -12.41 -6.53
CA PHE A 259 -4.20 -12.06 -6.64
C PHE A 259 -3.52 -12.68 -7.87
N ARG A 260 -3.94 -13.89 -8.27
CA ARG A 260 -3.42 -14.51 -9.50
C ARG A 260 -3.86 -13.79 -10.76
N ILE A 261 -5.09 -13.26 -10.79
CA ILE A 261 -5.63 -12.51 -11.92
C ILE A 261 -4.86 -11.21 -12.12
N ILE A 262 -4.56 -10.48 -11.04
CA ILE A 262 -3.81 -9.21 -11.10
C ILE A 262 -2.29 -9.40 -11.12
N GLY A 263 -1.79 -10.64 -11.13
CA GLY A 263 -0.35 -10.92 -11.18
C GLY A 263 0.43 -10.66 -9.88
N MET A 264 -0.26 -10.45 -8.74
CA MET A 264 0.37 -10.20 -7.43
C MET A 264 0.78 -11.52 -6.76
N MET A 265 1.96 -12.05 -7.12
CA MET A 265 2.41 -13.37 -6.65
C MET A 265 3.28 -13.32 -5.38
N ASP A 266 3.88 -12.17 -5.07
CA ASP A 266 4.72 -12.01 -3.91
C ASP A 266 3.87 -11.99 -2.62
N LEU A 267 4.26 -12.81 -1.64
CA LEU A 267 3.49 -12.98 -0.40
C LEU A 267 3.55 -11.75 0.51
N LEU A 268 4.59 -10.93 0.42
CA LEU A 268 4.66 -9.68 1.18
C LEU A 268 3.76 -8.62 0.54
N ASP A 269 3.71 -8.55 -0.79
CA ASP A 269 2.77 -7.69 -1.52
C ASP A 269 1.31 -8.09 -1.18
N GLN A 270 1.00 -9.40 -1.17
CA GLN A 270 -0.32 -9.90 -0.75
C GLN A 270 -0.65 -9.58 0.71
N ALA A 271 0.32 -9.69 1.62
CA ALA A 271 0.14 -9.34 3.02
C ALA A 271 -0.20 -7.84 3.20
N VAL A 272 0.49 -6.96 2.47
CA VAL A 272 0.22 -5.51 2.45
C VAL A 272 -1.17 -5.22 1.87
N ALA A 273 -1.55 -5.85 0.76
CA ALA A 273 -2.86 -5.68 0.15
C ALA A 273 -4.00 -6.13 1.10
N CYS A 274 -3.88 -7.30 1.73
CA CYS A 274 -4.85 -7.78 2.71
C CYS A 274 -4.90 -6.89 3.97
N ALA A 275 -3.75 -6.42 4.46
CA ALA A 275 -3.68 -5.52 5.61
C ALA A 275 -4.38 -4.18 5.31
N LYS A 276 -4.19 -3.65 4.10
CA LYS A 276 -4.87 -2.44 3.63
C LYS A 276 -6.38 -2.66 3.48
N ALA A 277 -6.82 -3.75 2.86
CA ALA A 277 -8.23 -4.14 2.81
C ALA A 277 -8.84 -4.27 4.22
N ALA A 278 -8.13 -4.87 5.16
CA ALA A 278 -8.55 -4.96 6.56
C ALA A 278 -8.71 -3.57 7.20
N GLY A 279 -7.82 -2.63 6.89
CA GLY A 279 -7.94 -1.23 7.31
C GLY A 279 -9.20 -0.54 6.78
N ARG A 280 -9.59 -0.81 5.53
CA ARG A 280 -10.85 -0.34 4.94
C ARG A 280 -12.07 -0.96 5.62
N MET A 281 -12.07 -2.27 5.82
CA MET A 281 -13.16 -2.96 6.52
C MET A 281 -13.29 -2.53 7.98
N LEU A 282 -12.18 -2.21 8.65
CA LEU A 282 -12.20 -1.60 9.97
C LEU A 282 -12.92 -0.26 9.97
N ALA A 283 -12.68 0.58 8.97
CA ALA A 283 -13.37 1.86 8.84
C ALA A 283 -14.87 1.68 8.56
N VAL A 284 -15.26 0.66 7.78
CA VAL A 284 -16.67 0.30 7.57
C VAL A 284 -17.34 -0.14 8.88
N ALA A 285 -16.65 -0.97 9.66
CA ALA A 285 -17.23 -1.55 10.88
C ALA A 285 -17.24 -0.59 12.08
N ALA A 286 -16.20 0.22 12.21
CA ALA A 286 -15.91 1.00 13.41
C ALA A 286 -15.81 2.51 13.18
N GLY A 287 -16.07 2.98 11.96
CA GLY A 287 -16.08 4.40 11.61
C GLY A 287 -17.46 5.05 11.83
N GLY A 288 -17.48 6.39 11.78
CA GLY A 288 -18.69 7.20 11.86
C GLY A 288 -19.24 7.42 13.28
N ASP A 289 -20.39 8.09 13.35
CA ASP A 289 -21.02 8.51 14.61
C ASP A 289 -21.72 7.36 15.36
N ALA A 290 -22.07 6.30 14.65
CA ALA A 290 -22.77 5.13 15.20
C ALA A 290 -22.14 3.83 14.64
N PRO A 291 -20.93 3.47 15.09
CA PRO A 291 -20.23 2.29 14.60
C PRO A 291 -20.95 0.99 15.01
N GLU A 292 -20.89 -0.03 14.17
CA GLU A 292 -21.38 -1.38 14.52
C GLU A 292 -20.45 -2.05 15.54
N LEU A 293 -19.14 -1.81 15.41
CA LEU A 293 -18.12 -2.21 16.37
C LEU A 293 -17.41 -0.98 16.93
N GLU A 294 -17.44 -0.83 18.25
CA GLU A 294 -16.67 0.22 18.90
C GLU A 294 -15.17 0.13 18.52
N PRO A 295 -14.49 1.25 18.18
CA PRO A 295 -13.07 1.22 17.79
C PRO A 295 -12.16 0.54 18.83
N VAL A 296 -12.51 0.62 20.12
CA VAL A 296 -11.76 -0.03 21.21
C VAL A 296 -11.85 -1.56 21.18
N ILE A 297 -12.83 -2.12 20.45
CA ILE A 297 -13.02 -3.57 20.24
C ILE A 297 -12.48 -3.98 18.87
N ALA A 298 -12.79 -3.22 17.82
CA ALA A 298 -12.42 -3.56 16.46
C ALA A 298 -10.90 -3.58 16.23
N LYS A 299 -10.16 -2.63 16.81
CA LYS A 299 -8.69 -2.56 16.63
C LYS A 299 -7.96 -3.75 17.27
N PRO A 300 -8.21 -4.12 18.54
CA PRO A 300 -7.60 -5.32 19.10
C PRO A 300 -8.04 -6.59 18.41
N LEU A 301 -9.29 -6.68 17.92
CA LEU A 301 -9.76 -7.82 17.16
C LEU A 301 -8.94 -8.05 15.89
N ALA A 302 -8.72 -7.00 15.09
CA ALA A 302 -7.89 -7.05 13.89
C ALA A 302 -6.44 -7.44 14.21
N MET A 303 -5.87 -6.81 15.24
CA MET A 303 -4.50 -7.09 15.67
C MET A 303 -4.32 -8.50 16.20
N ALA A 304 -5.29 -9.02 16.97
CA ALA A 304 -5.31 -10.40 17.43
C ALA A 304 -5.31 -11.35 16.24
N ALA A 305 -6.26 -11.20 15.32
CA ALA A 305 -6.38 -12.07 14.17
C ALA A 305 -5.09 -12.14 13.33
N MET A 306 -4.46 -11.00 13.06
CA MET A 306 -3.17 -10.95 12.34
C MET A 306 -2.03 -11.60 13.14
N THR A 307 -1.87 -11.22 14.40
CA THR A 307 -0.75 -11.65 15.27
C THR A 307 -0.84 -13.15 15.57
N GLU A 308 -2.02 -13.64 15.96
CA GLU A 308 -2.25 -15.05 16.26
C GLU A 308 -2.03 -15.94 15.03
N THR A 309 -2.48 -15.49 13.85
CA THR A 309 -2.27 -16.22 12.59
C THR A 309 -0.81 -16.26 12.19
N PHE A 310 -0.12 -15.13 12.33
CA PHE A 310 1.30 -15.05 12.03
C PHE A 310 2.13 -15.96 12.94
N ARG A 311 1.85 -15.95 14.25
CA ARG A 311 2.51 -16.83 15.24
C ARG A 311 2.22 -18.30 14.98
N SER A 312 0.95 -18.67 14.81
CA SER A 312 0.55 -20.06 14.62
C SER A 312 1.12 -20.67 13.34
N THR A 313 1.09 -19.93 12.23
CA THR A 313 1.62 -20.38 10.94
C THR A 313 3.15 -20.48 10.96
N GLY A 314 3.85 -19.48 11.52
CA GLY A 314 5.31 -19.50 11.65
C GLY A 314 5.85 -20.61 12.56
N CYS A 315 5.15 -20.92 13.64
CA CYS A 315 5.50 -22.01 14.55
C CYS A 315 5.21 -23.41 13.96
N GLN A 316 4.21 -23.54 13.07
CA GLN A 316 3.89 -24.82 12.43
C GLN A 316 4.92 -25.20 11.35
N ASP A 317 5.40 -24.23 10.55
CA ASP A 317 6.39 -24.49 9.49
C ASP A 317 7.79 -24.81 10.04
N THR A 318 8.14 -24.29 11.21
CA THR A 318 9.43 -24.59 11.90
C THR A 318 9.46 -26.00 12.49
N ALA A 319 8.31 -26.55 12.90
CA ALA A 319 8.22 -27.93 13.40
C ALA A 319 8.38 -28.98 12.28
N ILE A 320 8.00 -28.64 11.04
CA ILE A 320 8.06 -29.55 9.88
C ILE A 320 9.45 -29.51 9.20
N SER A 321 10.16 -28.39 9.29
CA SER A 321 11.51 -28.23 8.71
C SER A 321 12.65 -28.72 9.62
N GLY A 322 12.35 -29.10 10.86
CA GLY A 322 13.28 -29.68 11.83
C GLY A 322 13.20 -31.20 12.00
N SER A 323 12.38 -31.89 11.21
CA SER A 323 12.21 -33.36 11.17
C SER A 323 12.67 -33.95 9.85
#